data_AF-A0A2E4JJF0-F1
#
_entry.id   AF-A0A2E4JJF0-F1
#
_cell.length_a   1.000
_cell.length_b   1.000
_cell.length_c   1.000
_cell.angle_alpha   90.00
_cell.angle_beta   90.00
_cell.angle_gamma   90.00
#
_symmetry.space_group_name_H-M   'P 1'
#
loop_
_entity.id
_entity.type
_entity.pdbx_description
1 polymer ?
#
loop_
_entity_poly.entity_id
_entity_poly.type
_entity_poly.pdbx_seq_one_letter_code
_entity_poly.pdbx_strand_id
1 'polypeptide(L)'
;MWWLVIAQAFVILLLTFLVKKTLGGRSREVSLRRSESTRYGQITEQFMPFISEYPYDSKQFRFLGSPIDGVQFEEDKIVMIEFKSAGSQLSTRQRRIRNLVREGKVDFQEIRVD
;
A
#
# COMPACT_ATOMS: atom_id res chain seq x y z
N MET A 1 44.19 31.66 -15.14
CA MET A 1 44.07 30.29 -15.68
C MET A 1 43.35 29.34 -14.73
N TRP A 2 43.77 29.21 -13.46
CA TRP A 2 43.12 28.31 -12.49
C TRP A 2 41.64 28.58 -12.21
N TRP A 3 41.21 29.85 -12.21
CA TRP A 3 39.81 30.21 -11.97
C TRP A 3 38.84 29.66 -13.03
N LEU A 4 39.29 29.51 -14.29
CA LEU A 4 38.49 28.95 -15.38
C LEU A 4 38.23 27.45 -15.15
N VAL A 5 39.25 26.73 -14.68
CA VAL A 5 39.13 25.30 -14.35
C VAL A 5 38.17 25.09 -13.17
N ILE A 6 38.25 25.95 -12.16
CA ILE A 6 37.35 25.92 -10.99
C ILE A 6 35.90 26.22 -11.43
N ALA A 7 35.70 27.24 -12.26
CA ALA A 7 34.37 27.58 -12.79
C ALA A 7 33.78 26.42 -13.61
N GLN A 8 34.59 25.79 -14.47
CA GLN A 8 34.16 24.69 -15.30
C GLN A 8 33.79 23.44 -14.48
N ALA A 9 34.57 23.12 -13.45
CA ALA A 9 34.27 22.04 -12.52
C ALA A 9 32.96 22.29 -11.74
N PHE A 10 32.72 23.54 -11.32
CA PHE A 10 31.48 23.92 -10.62
C PHE A 10 30.25 23.78 -11.53
N VAL A 11 30.34 24.17 -12.79
CA VAL A 11 29.26 24.00 -13.77
C VAL A 11 28.95 22.52 -14.01
N ILE A 12 29.96 21.67 -14.14
CA ILE A 12 29.77 20.21 -14.30
C ILE A 12 29.10 19.62 -13.04
N LEU A 13 29.54 20.01 -11.85
CA LEU A 13 28.91 19.59 -10.59
C LEU A 13 27.44 20.02 -10.53
N LEU A 14 27.14 21.27 -10.90
CA LEU A 14 25.77 21.81 -10.89
C LEU A 14 24.88 21.07 -11.89
N LEU A 15 25.37 20.81 -13.11
CA LEU A 15 24.63 20.07 -14.14
C LEU A 15 24.33 18.63 -13.70
N THR A 16 25.31 17.92 -13.13
CA THR A 16 25.09 16.56 -12.63
C THR A 16 24.11 16.51 -11.45
N PHE A 17 24.14 17.52 -10.57
CA PHE A 17 23.18 17.67 -9.48
C PHE A 17 21.76 17.91 -9.99
N LEU A 18 21.58 18.78 -10.97
CA LEU A 18 20.27 19.07 -11.59
C LEU A 18 19.69 17.83 -12.28
N VAL A 19 20.50 17.08 -13.05
CA VAL A 19 20.07 15.85 -13.73
C VAL A 19 19.67 14.75 -12.74
N LYS A 20 20.41 14.57 -11.64
CA LYS A 20 20.04 13.62 -10.58
C LYS A 20 18.73 14.00 -9.89
N LYS A 21 18.48 15.30 -9.67
CA LYS A 21 17.26 15.80 -9.04
C LYS A 21 16.03 15.60 -9.91
N THR A 22 16.13 15.78 -11.23
CA THR A 22 15.00 15.60 -12.16
C THR A 22 14.68 14.14 -12.42
N LEU A 23 15.69 13.25 -12.48
CA LEU A 23 15.48 11.81 -12.68
C LEU A 23 14.99 11.09 -11.42
N GLY A 24 15.39 11.53 -10.22
CA GLY A 24 14.99 10.91 -8.96
C GLY A 24 13.50 11.08 -8.61
N GLY A 25 12.81 12.06 -9.18
CA GLY A 25 11.40 12.36 -8.88
C GLY A 25 10.42 11.35 -9.47
N ARG A 26 10.60 10.93 -10.73
CA ARG A 26 9.65 10.05 -11.44
C ARG A 26 9.77 8.58 -11.04
N SER A 27 10.99 8.09 -10.78
CA SER A 27 11.19 6.70 -10.35
C SER A 27 10.71 6.44 -8.92
N ARG A 28 10.69 7.48 -8.06
CA ARG A 28 10.34 7.30 -6.65
C ARG A 28 8.88 6.91 -6.47
N GLU A 29 7.95 7.51 -7.21
CA GLU A 29 6.52 7.20 -7.06
C GLU A 29 6.16 5.81 -7.58
N VAL A 30 6.73 5.40 -8.72
CA VAL A 30 6.53 4.05 -9.29
C VAL A 30 7.19 2.98 -8.41
N SER A 31 8.39 3.25 -7.87
CA SER A 31 9.05 2.36 -6.90
C SER A 31 8.29 2.27 -5.57
N LEU A 32 7.70 3.37 -5.08
CA LEU A 32 6.89 3.37 -3.86
C LEU A 32 5.65 2.48 -4.02
N ARG A 33 4.87 2.65 -5.10
CA ARG A 33 3.67 1.82 -5.33
C ARG A 33 3.99 0.34 -5.52
N ARG A 34 5.08 0.02 -6.25
CA ARG A 34 5.53 -1.38 -6.39
C ARG A 34 5.99 -1.94 -5.05
N SER A 35 6.66 -1.13 -4.22
CA SER A 35 7.13 -1.55 -2.90
C SER A 35 5.98 -1.84 -1.92
N GLU A 36 4.85 -1.12 -2.00
CA GLU A 36 3.74 -1.30 -1.08
C GLU A 36 3.05 -2.65 -1.29
N SER A 37 2.71 -3.02 -2.53
CA SER A 37 2.10 -4.33 -2.81
C SER A 37 2.98 -5.50 -2.35
N THR A 38 4.28 -5.41 -2.60
CA THR A 38 5.27 -6.42 -2.15
C THR A 38 5.37 -6.42 -0.62
N ARG A 39 5.41 -5.25 0.02
CA ARG A 39 5.48 -5.12 1.47
C ARG A 39 4.22 -5.65 2.16
N TYR A 40 3.04 -5.40 1.59
CA TYR A 40 1.78 -5.93 2.11
C TYR A 40 1.69 -7.44 1.94
N GLY A 41 2.16 -7.99 0.82
CA GLY A 41 2.30 -9.44 0.65
C GLY A 41 3.21 -10.08 1.70
N GLN A 42 4.36 -9.47 1.97
CA GLN A 42 5.29 -9.93 3.02
C GLN A 42 4.66 -9.89 4.42
N ILE A 43 3.89 -8.85 4.74
CA ILE A 43 3.20 -8.76 6.04
C ILE A 43 2.14 -9.86 6.16
N THR A 44 1.36 -10.11 5.10
CA THR A 44 0.37 -11.19 5.07
C THR A 44 1.03 -12.56 5.27
N GLU A 45 2.08 -12.88 4.51
CA GLU A 45 2.79 -14.17 4.62
C GLU A 45 3.36 -14.41 6.03
N GLN A 46 3.85 -13.36 6.69
CA GLN A 46 4.36 -13.48 8.05
C GLN A 46 3.26 -13.56 9.11
N PHE A 47 2.12 -12.89 8.91
CA PHE A 47 1.07 -12.77 9.94
C PHE A 47 0.07 -13.93 9.93
N MET A 48 -0.31 -14.41 8.74
CA MET A 48 -1.35 -15.42 8.57
C MET A 48 -1.09 -16.76 9.26
N PRO A 49 0.15 -17.29 9.35
CA PRO A 49 0.45 -18.52 10.09
C PRO A 49 0.06 -18.49 11.57
N PHE A 50 -0.10 -17.30 12.17
CA PHE A 50 -0.45 -17.13 13.58
C PHE A 50 -1.95 -17.02 13.82
N ILE A 51 -2.77 -17.00 12.77
CA ILE A 51 -4.23 -16.96 12.88
C ILE A 51 -4.76 -18.39 12.82
N SER A 52 -5.01 -18.96 13.99
CA SER A 52 -5.34 -20.38 14.18
C SER A 52 -6.63 -20.85 13.49
N GLU A 53 -7.45 -19.94 12.97
CA GLU A 53 -8.78 -20.25 12.40
C GLU A 53 -9.13 -19.41 11.16
N TYR A 54 -8.16 -19.04 10.33
CA TYR A 54 -8.48 -18.33 9.09
C TYR A 54 -9.12 -19.29 8.06
N PRO A 55 -10.37 -19.07 7.61
CA PRO A 55 -11.11 -20.07 6.83
C PRO A 55 -10.87 -20.00 5.31
N TYR A 56 -10.04 -19.06 4.83
CA TYR A 56 -9.85 -18.78 3.41
C TYR A 56 -8.39 -19.00 2.97
N ASP A 57 -8.15 -19.02 1.65
CA ASP A 57 -6.77 -19.01 1.12
C ASP A 57 -6.11 -17.64 1.38
N SER A 58 -5.13 -17.63 2.28
CA SER A 58 -4.36 -16.45 2.65
C SER A 58 -3.62 -15.80 1.47
N LYS A 59 -3.34 -16.54 0.39
CA LYS A 59 -2.73 -15.98 -0.83
C LYS A 59 -3.65 -15.01 -1.57
N GLN A 60 -4.96 -15.15 -1.38
CA GLN A 60 -5.97 -14.24 -1.95
C GLN A 60 -6.37 -13.12 -0.98
N PHE A 61 -5.76 -13.05 0.20
CA PHE A 61 -5.93 -11.92 1.11
C PHE A 61 -5.07 -10.73 0.67
N ARG A 62 -5.62 -9.52 0.80
CA ARG A 62 -4.89 -8.25 0.59
C ARG A 62 -5.04 -7.39 1.84
N PHE A 63 -3.92 -7.13 2.50
CA PHE A 63 -3.87 -6.22 3.64
C PHE A 63 -4.07 -4.77 3.20
N LEU A 64 -4.85 -4.01 3.97
CA LEU A 64 -5.13 -2.58 3.78
C LEU A 64 -4.68 -1.76 5.00
N GLY A 65 -4.92 -2.25 6.21
CA GLY A 65 -4.59 -1.57 7.47
C GLY A 65 -5.80 -0.90 8.15
N SER A 66 -5.88 0.43 8.15
CA SER A 66 -6.97 1.16 8.84
C SER A 66 -7.94 1.78 7.84
N PRO A 67 -9.27 1.75 8.07
CA PRO A 67 -9.99 1.27 9.26
C PRO A 67 -10.39 -0.22 9.26
N ILE A 68 -10.03 -0.97 8.21
CA ILE A 68 -10.28 -2.41 8.06
C ILE A 68 -8.96 -3.07 7.68
N ASP A 69 -8.59 -4.15 8.38
CA ASP A 69 -7.28 -4.80 8.20
C ASP A 69 -7.03 -5.30 6.78
N GLY A 70 -8.04 -5.84 6.10
CA GLY A 70 -7.89 -6.23 4.69
C GLY A 70 -9.13 -6.74 4.00
N VAL A 71 -8.92 -7.24 2.78
CA VAL A 71 -9.94 -7.81 1.90
C VAL A 71 -9.50 -9.19 1.43
N GLN A 72 -10.39 -10.18 1.57
CA GLN A 72 -10.25 -11.51 1.00
C GLN A 72 -11.02 -11.61 -0.32
N PHE A 73 -10.35 -12.11 -1.35
CA PHE A 73 -10.95 -12.38 -2.65
C PHE A 73 -11.21 -13.88 -2.80
N GLU A 74 -12.48 -14.27 -2.88
CA GLU A 74 -12.91 -15.63 -3.23
C GLU A 74 -13.48 -15.64 -4.65
N GLU A 75 -13.69 -16.83 -5.21
CA GLU A 75 -14.30 -16.98 -6.53
C GLU A 75 -15.73 -16.42 -6.60
N ASP A 76 -16.47 -16.48 -5.50
CA ASP A 76 -17.91 -16.13 -5.43
C ASP A 76 -18.21 -14.85 -4.63
N LYS A 77 -17.23 -14.31 -3.88
CA LYS A 77 -17.45 -13.14 -3.00
C LYS A 77 -16.17 -12.39 -2.67
N ILE A 78 -16.35 -11.15 -2.25
CA ILE A 78 -15.29 -10.31 -1.66
C ILE A 78 -15.64 -10.07 -0.20
N VAL A 79 -14.72 -10.39 0.71
CA VAL A 79 -14.95 -10.31 2.16
C VAL A 79 -14.05 -9.24 2.77
N MET A 80 -14.63 -8.23 3.41
CA MET A 80 -13.88 -7.29 4.25
C MET A 80 -13.59 -7.95 5.61
N ILE A 81 -12.32 -7.97 6.03
CA ILE A 81 -11.87 -8.67 7.23
C ILE A 81 -11.20 -7.70 8.18
N GLU A 82 -11.60 -7.79 9.44
CA GLU A 82 -10.98 -7.14 10.59
C GLU A 82 -10.64 -8.24 11.60
N PHE A 83 -9.38 -8.35 11.95
CA PHE A 83 -8.89 -9.25 12.97
C PHE A 83 -9.00 -8.61 14.35
N LYS A 84 -9.50 -9.39 15.32
CA LYS A 84 -9.61 -8.99 16.71
C LYS A 84 -8.94 -10.02 17.59
N SER A 85 -8.07 -9.57 18.48
CA SER A 85 -7.51 -10.41 19.53
C SER A 85 -8.40 -10.37 20.78
N ALA A 86 -8.49 -11.49 21.50
CA ALA A 86 -8.91 -11.62 22.90
C ALA A 86 -9.95 -10.57 23.39
N GLY A 87 -11.22 -10.73 23.01
CA GLY A 87 -12.33 -9.91 23.52
C GLY A 87 -12.39 -8.46 23.00
N SER A 88 -11.45 -8.05 22.13
CA SER A 88 -11.50 -6.74 21.50
C SER A 88 -12.72 -6.61 20.58
N GLN A 89 -13.37 -5.45 20.65
CA GLN A 89 -14.58 -5.15 19.89
C GLN A 89 -14.28 -4.26 18.69
N LEU A 90 -15.18 -4.27 17.72
CA LEU A 90 -15.15 -3.32 16.61
C LEU A 90 -15.27 -1.88 17.12
N SER A 91 -14.40 -1.01 16.63
CA SER A 91 -14.50 0.43 16.86
C SER A 91 -15.81 1.00 16.27
N THR A 92 -16.21 2.19 16.69
CA THR A 92 -17.42 2.84 16.12
C THR A 92 -17.32 2.99 14.60
N ARG A 93 -16.13 3.31 14.08
CA ARG A 93 -15.88 3.42 12.63
C ARG A 93 -16.00 2.06 11.93
N GLN A 94 -15.42 1.00 12.50
CA GLN A 94 -15.53 -0.37 11.98
C GLN A 94 -16.97 -0.89 12.00
N ARG A 95 -17.72 -0.63 13.08
CA ARG A 95 -19.14 -0.97 13.18
C ARG A 95 -19.97 -0.30 12.10
N ARG A 96 -19.69 0.97 11.80
CA ARG A 96 -20.35 1.70 10.70
C ARG A 96 -20.07 1.03 9.35
N ILE A 97 -18.81 0.69 9.07
CA ILE A 97 -18.43 0.02 7.80
C ILE A 97 -19.13 -1.34 7.68
N ARG A 98 -19.09 -2.17 8.73
CA ARG A 98 -19.82 -3.44 8.76
C ARG A 98 -21.30 -3.27 8.44
N ASN A 99 -21.94 -2.23 8.98
CA ASN A 99 -23.35 -1.97 8.72
C ASN A 99 -23.59 -1.56 7.25
N LEU A 100 -22.73 -0.71 6.66
CA LEU A 100 -22.80 -0.37 5.23
C LEU A 100 -22.71 -1.64 4.35
N VAL A 101 -21.78 -2.54 4.65
CA VAL A 101 -21.63 -3.81 3.93
C VAL A 101 -22.90 -4.67 4.07
N ARG A 102 -23.43 -4.82 5.28
CA ARG A 102 -24.66 -5.60 5.55
C ARG A 102 -25.89 -5.01 4.86
N GLU A 103 -25.93 -3.69 4.70
CA GLU A 103 -27.00 -2.96 4.02
C GLU A 103 -26.82 -2.94 2.50
N GLY A 104 -25.78 -3.60 1.95
CA GLY A 104 -25.50 -3.64 0.51
C GLY A 104 -24.95 -2.33 -0.07
N LYS A 105 -24.49 -1.41 0.79
CA LYS A 105 -23.93 -0.11 0.39
C LYS A 105 -22.43 -0.23 0.07
N VAL A 106 -22.12 -1.07 -0.92
CA VAL A 106 -20.75 -1.33 -1.39
C VAL A 106 -20.75 -1.25 -2.91
N ASP A 107 -19.88 -0.39 -3.44
CA ASP A 107 -19.77 -0.14 -4.87
C ASP A 107 -18.38 -0.54 -5.39
N PHE A 108 -18.34 -1.06 -6.62
CA PHE A 108 -17.10 -1.22 -7.38
C PHE A 108 -17.03 -0.11 -8.43
N GLN A 109 -16.00 0.74 -8.34
CA GLN A 109 -15.83 1.87 -9.25
C GLN A 109 -14.44 1.84 -9.90
N GLU A 110 -14.40 1.93 -11.22
CA GLU A 110 -13.17 2.13 -11.98
C GLU A 110 -12.91 3.64 -12.13
N ILE A 111 -11.79 4.12 -11.58
CA ILE A 111 -11.32 5.50 -11.77
C ILE A 111 -10.02 5.44 -12.55
N ARG A 112 -10.01 6.08 -13.72
CA ARG A 112 -8.80 6.22 -14.54
C ARG A 112 -8.07 7.49 -14.13
N VAL A 113 -6.76 7.36 -13.94
CA VAL A 113 -5.87 8.49 -13.64
C VAL A 113 -4.90 8.55 -14.81
N ASP A 114 -5.02 9.62 -15.61
CA ASP A 114 -4.11 9.91 -16.72
C ASP A 114 -2.77 10.50 -16.23
#